data_AF-M5C381-F1
#
_entry.id   AF-M5C381-F1
#
_cell.length_a   1.000
_cell.length_b   1.000
_cell.length_c   1.000
_cell.angle_alpha   90.00
_cell.angle_beta   90.00
_cell.angle_gamma   90.00
#
_symmetry.space_group_name_H-M   'P 1'
#
loop_
_entity.id
_entity.type
_entity.pdbx_description
1 polymer ?
#
loop_
_entity_poly.entity_id
_entity_poly.type
_entity_poly.pdbx_seq_one_letter_code
_entity_poly.pdbx_strand_id
1 'polypeptide(L)'
;MAGSINWKVAGSLYIAGVCWAFGYDTIYGYQDRRDDLKAGVKSTALLLGTRPQPFLYTLAAGFVGFLTIAGLFNRQGPLYYIFTVGFAAAHVYWQVSTLDASNPADCWAKFYTNSWIGWPMWVFGLLGDYFCRVGL
;
A
#
# COMPACT_ATOMS: atom_id res chain seq x y z
N MET A 1 1.06 -3.83 29.65
CA MET A 1 -0.13 -3.03 30.01
C MET A 1 -1.16 -3.19 28.91
N ALA A 2 -2.15 -4.06 29.08
CA ALA A 2 -3.35 -4.01 28.24
C ALA A 2 -4.12 -2.75 28.66
N GLY A 3 -4.22 -1.75 27.78
CA GLY A 3 -4.92 -0.49 28.07
C GLY A 3 -4.28 0.79 27.52
N SER A 4 -3.08 0.72 26.91
CA SER A 4 -2.45 1.89 26.25
C SER A 4 -2.09 1.57 24.80
N ILE A 5 -2.47 2.45 23.89
CA ILE A 5 -2.10 2.36 22.47
C ILE A 5 -0.65 2.80 22.33
N ASN A 6 0.20 1.95 21.77
CA ASN A 6 1.52 2.37 21.33
C ASN A 6 1.37 3.22 20.05
N TRP A 7 1.22 4.53 20.23
CA TRP A 7 1.01 5.49 19.15
C TRP A 7 2.15 5.52 18.13
N LYS A 8 3.37 5.11 18.49
CA LYS A 8 4.47 5.00 17.53
C LYS A 8 4.19 3.91 16.51
N VAL A 9 3.71 2.75 16.96
CA VAL A 9 3.34 1.64 16.08
C VAL A 9 2.04 1.95 15.36
N ALA A 10 0.99 2.32 16.10
CA ALA A 10 -0.34 2.56 15.54
C ALA A 10 -0.35 3.74 14.56
N GLY A 11 0.32 4.85 14.89
CA GLY A 11 0.46 6.00 14.00
C GLY A 11 1.24 5.66 12.73
N SER A 12 2.31 4.88 12.83
CA SER A 12 3.07 4.42 11.65
C SER A 12 2.21 3.54 10.75
N LEU A 13 1.49 2.56 11.33
CA LEU A 13 0.56 1.72 10.54
C LEU A 13 -0.57 2.53 9.92
N TYR A 14 -1.09 3.54 10.61
CA TYR A 14 -2.12 4.42 10.08
C TYR A 14 -1.63 5.20 8.87
N ILE A 15 -0.46 5.85 8.97
CA ILE A 15 0.12 6.59 7.84
C ILE A 15 0.45 5.64 6.69
N ALA A 16 0.97 4.45 6.98
CA ALA A 16 1.19 3.42 5.96
C ALA A 16 -0.12 3.09 5.21
N GLY A 17 -1.20 2.85 5.95
CA GLY A 17 -2.53 2.58 5.41
C GLY A 17 -3.07 3.74 4.57
N VAL A 18 -2.88 4.99 5.01
CA VAL A 18 -3.23 6.19 4.23
C VAL A 18 -2.45 6.25 2.92
N CYS A 19 -1.14 6.04 2.95
CA CYS A 19 -0.31 6.03 1.74
C CYS A 19 -0.75 4.93 0.75
N TRP A 20 -1.02 3.73 1.25
CA TRP A 20 -1.52 2.63 0.41
C TRP A 20 -2.90 2.95 -0.16
N ALA A 21 -3.82 3.45 0.67
CA ALA A 21 -5.16 3.86 0.26
C ALA A 21 -5.12 4.87 -0.88
N PHE A 22 -4.39 5.97 -0.68
CA PHE A 22 -4.21 6.98 -1.72
C PHE A 22 -3.54 6.41 -2.98
N GLY A 23 -2.63 5.45 -2.82
CA GLY A 23 -1.93 4.81 -3.92
C GLY A 23 -2.86 4.04 -4.84
N TYR A 24 -3.61 3.08 -4.30
CA TYR A 24 -4.52 2.28 -5.12
C TYR A 24 -5.73 3.12 -5.60
N ASP A 25 -6.18 4.09 -4.81
CA ASP A 25 -7.33 4.94 -5.16
C ASP A 25 -6.97 5.89 -6.31
N THR A 26 -5.72 6.36 -6.36
CA THR A 26 -5.20 7.09 -7.51
C THR A 26 -5.18 6.22 -8.76
N ILE A 27 -4.73 4.95 -8.67
CA ILE A 27 -4.75 4.01 -9.81
C ILE A 27 -6.19 3.82 -10.30
N TYR A 28 -7.13 3.61 -9.38
CA TYR A 28 -8.55 3.51 -9.70
C TYR A 28 -9.10 4.78 -10.36
N GLY A 29 -8.71 5.98 -9.90
CA GLY A 29 -9.11 7.23 -10.53
C GLY A 29 -8.69 7.37 -12.01
N TYR A 30 -7.61 6.71 -12.44
CA TYR A 30 -7.23 6.68 -13.86
C TYR A 30 -8.15 5.83 -14.73
N GLN A 31 -8.85 4.85 -14.13
CA GLN A 31 -9.88 4.07 -14.81
C GLN A 31 -11.08 4.96 -15.20
N ASP A 32 -11.54 5.79 -14.26
CA ASP A 32 -12.76 6.59 -14.41
C ASP A 32 -12.49 8.00 -15.01
N ARG A 33 -11.23 8.31 -15.33
CA ARG A 33 -10.78 9.64 -15.79
C ARG A 33 -11.59 10.24 -16.94
N ARG A 34 -12.00 9.43 -17.91
CA ARG A 34 -12.77 9.91 -19.08
C ARG A 34 -14.16 10.36 -18.67
N ASP A 35 -14.77 9.66 -17.72
CA ASP A 35 -16.11 9.95 -17.27
C ASP A 35 -16.10 11.08 -16.22
N ASP A 36 -15.07 11.15 -15.37
CA ASP A 36 -14.79 12.33 -14.53
C ASP A 36 -14.70 13.62 -15.34
N LEU A 37 -13.99 13.59 -16.47
CA LEU A 37 -13.84 14.74 -17.35
C LEU A 37 -15.19 15.18 -17.94
N LYS A 38 -16.03 14.23 -18.37
CA LYS A 38 -17.38 14.52 -18.89
C LYS A 38 -18.31 15.06 -17.81
N ALA A 39 -18.20 14.53 -16.59
CA ALA A 39 -19.00 14.95 -15.44
C ALA A 39 -18.52 16.26 -14.79
N GLY A 40 -17.35 16.78 -15.19
CA GLY A 40 -16.76 17.99 -14.61
C GLY A 40 -16.17 17.78 -13.21
N VAL A 41 -15.89 16.52 -12.82
CA VAL A 41 -15.31 16.16 -11.53
C VAL A 41 -13.82 16.50 -11.53
N LYS A 42 -13.30 17.11 -10.47
CA LYS A 42 -11.88 17.46 -10.32
C LYS A 42 -11.09 16.36 -9.61
N SER A 43 -10.93 15.21 -10.26
CA SER A 43 -10.23 14.06 -9.67
C SER A 43 -8.70 14.17 -9.67
N THR A 44 -8.05 13.41 -8.79
CA THR A 44 -6.58 13.33 -8.68
C THR A 44 -5.94 12.86 -10.00
N ALA A 45 -6.60 11.99 -10.75
CA ALA A 45 -6.14 11.52 -12.05
C ALA A 45 -6.10 12.64 -13.11
N LEU A 46 -6.98 13.64 -13.01
CA LEU A 46 -6.92 14.84 -13.84
C LEU A 46 -5.80 15.78 -13.39
N LEU A 47 -5.62 15.96 -12.07
CA LEU A 47 -4.56 16.79 -11.50
C LEU A 47 -3.15 16.29 -11.88
N LEU A 48 -2.93 14.98 -11.82
CA LEU A 48 -1.62 14.36 -12.09
C LEU A 48 -1.30 14.18 -13.59
N GLY A 49 -2.25 14.49 -14.48
CA GLY A 49 -2.02 14.43 -15.92
C GLY A 49 -1.70 13.01 -16.40
N THR A 50 -0.76 12.85 -17.32
CA THR A 50 -0.48 11.56 -17.99
C THR A 50 0.58 10.70 -17.29
N ARG A 51 1.27 11.23 -16.27
CA ARG A 51 2.39 10.56 -15.60
C ARG A 51 2.18 10.49 -14.09
N PRO A 52 1.36 9.56 -13.58
CA PRO A 52 1.14 9.41 -12.14
C PRO A 52 2.32 8.79 -11.39
N GLN A 53 3.28 8.18 -12.09
CA GLN A 53 4.32 7.34 -11.49
C GLN A 53 5.12 8.05 -10.38
N PRO A 54 5.58 9.32 -10.52
CA PRO A 54 6.34 9.97 -9.43
C PRO A 54 5.53 10.11 -8.13
N PHE A 55 4.25 10.45 -8.24
CA PHE A 55 3.36 10.55 -7.08
C PHE A 55 3.10 9.18 -6.47
N LEU A 56 2.79 8.18 -7.30
CA LEU A 56 2.58 6.81 -6.85
C LEU A 56 3.83 6.20 -6.20
N TYR A 57 5.04 6.47 -6.71
CA TYR A 57 6.29 6.05 -6.08
C TYR A 57 6.50 6.72 -4.71
N THR A 58 6.07 7.97 -4.55
CA THR A 58 6.13 8.67 -3.27
C THR A 58 5.21 8.01 -2.24
N LEU A 59 3.98 7.67 -2.65
CA LEU A 59 3.03 6.94 -1.80
C LEU A 59 3.51 5.51 -1.50
N ALA A 60 4.07 4.80 -2.48
CA ALA A 60 4.66 3.48 -2.30
C ALA A 60 5.83 3.51 -1.31
N ALA A 61 6.73 4.50 -1.42
CA ALA A 61 7.82 4.69 -0.46
C ALA A 61 7.31 5.02 0.94
N GLY A 62 6.27 5.85 1.05
CA GLY A 62 5.58 6.11 2.32
C GLY A 62 5.01 4.85 2.93
N PHE A 63 4.22 4.08 2.17
CA PHE A 63 3.62 2.83 2.63
C PHE A 63 4.66 1.83 3.17
N VAL A 64 5.69 1.53 2.37
CA VAL A 64 6.75 0.59 2.74
C VAL A 64 7.61 1.13 3.90
N GLY A 65 7.93 2.42 3.87
CA GLY A 65 8.72 3.09 4.90
C GLY A 65 8.03 3.05 6.26
N PHE A 66 6.74 3.41 6.32
CA PHE A 66 5.99 3.40 7.57
C PHE A 66 5.66 1.99 8.07
N LEU A 67 5.49 0.99 7.19
CA LEU A 67 5.45 -0.43 7.59
C LEU A 67 6.77 -0.86 8.24
N THR A 68 7.89 -0.44 7.68
CA THR A 68 9.23 -0.73 8.23
C THR A 68 9.39 -0.09 9.61
N ILE A 69 9.03 1.19 9.75
CA ILE A 69 9.09 1.93 11.02
C ILE A 69 8.18 1.29 12.09
N ALA A 70 6.96 0.87 11.72
CA ALA A 70 6.07 0.14 12.63
C ALA A 70 6.71 -1.17 13.11
N GLY A 71 7.36 -1.90 12.20
CA GLY A 71 8.13 -3.10 12.52
C GLY A 71 9.25 -2.82 13.51
N LEU A 72 10.02 -1.75 13.29
CA LEU A 72 11.12 -1.35 14.18
C LEU A 72 10.61 -0.99 15.59
N PHE A 73 9.53 -0.21 15.69
CA PHE A 73 8.95 0.19 16.97
C PHE A 73 8.32 -0.98 17.73
N ASN A 74 7.75 -1.96 17.02
CA ASN A 74 7.23 -3.19 17.62
C ASN A 74 8.30 -4.29 17.75
N ARG A 75 9.55 -3.98 17.40
CA ARG A 75 10.71 -4.90 17.39
C ARG A 75 10.40 -6.18 16.63
N GLN A 76 9.72 -6.13 15.48
CA GLN A 76 9.33 -7.28 14.66
C GLN A 76 10.53 -8.08 14.15
N GLY A 77 10.28 -9.33 13.75
CA GLY A 77 11.31 -10.30 13.41
C GLY A 77 11.44 -10.49 11.91
N PRO A 78 12.32 -11.41 11.47
CA PRO A 78 12.66 -11.56 10.06
C PRO A 78 11.44 -11.86 9.17
N LEU A 79 10.48 -12.64 9.65
CA LEU A 79 9.30 -13.02 8.87
C LEU A 79 8.43 -11.80 8.53
N TYR A 80 8.26 -10.87 9.48
CA TYR A 80 7.56 -9.60 9.21
C TYR A 80 8.26 -8.79 8.10
N TYR A 81 9.59 -8.65 8.17
CA TYR A 81 10.30 -7.85 7.16
C TYR A 81 10.30 -8.52 5.78
N ILE A 82 10.38 -9.85 5.72
CA ILE A 82 10.37 -10.58 4.44
C ILE A 82 8.95 -10.55 3.83
N PHE A 83 7.95 -10.99 4.57
CA PHE A 83 6.62 -11.27 4.03
C PHE A 83 5.62 -10.12 4.20
N THR A 84 5.78 -9.24 5.18
CA THR A 84 4.95 -8.01 5.25
C THR A 84 5.61 -6.89 4.46
N VAL A 85 6.83 -6.49 4.81
CA VAL A 85 7.49 -5.32 4.19
C VAL A 85 7.99 -5.65 2.79
N GLY A 86 8.74 -6.74 2.63
CA GLY A 86 9.36 -7.14 1.36
C GLY A 86 8.32 -7.45 0.28
N PHE A 87 7.30 -8.23 0.62
CA PHE A 87 6.19 -8.48 -0.31
C PHE A 87 5.43 -7.21 -0.68
N ALA A 88 5.08 -6.37 0.30
CA ALA A 88 4.42 -5.10 0.03
C ALA A 88 5.23 -4.23 -0.92
N ALA A 89 6.55 -4.11 -0.68
CA ALA A 89 7.46 -3.36 -1.54
C ALA A 89 7.51 -3.91 -2.97
N ALA A 90 7.65 -5.23 -3.12
CA ALA A 90 7.65 -5.87 -4.44
C ALA A 90 6.32 -5.66 -5.18
N HIS A 91 5.19 -5.82 -4.48
CA HIS A 91 3.86 -5.67 -5.06
C HIS A 91 3.60 -4.22 -5.53
N VAL A 92 3.83 -3.22 -4.67
CA VAL A 92 3.60 -1.82 -5.07
C VAL A 92 4.62 -1.34 -6.11
N TYR A 93 5.86 -1.81 -6.06
CA TYR A 93 6.83 -1.53 -7.10
C TYR A 93 6.39 -2.10 -8.45
N TRP A 94 5.94 -3.35 -8.50
CA TRP A 94 5.39 -3.96 -9.71
C TRP A 94 4.16 -3.19 -10.22
N GLN A 95 3.23 -2.82 -9.33
CA GLN A 95 2.05 -2.02 -9.70
C GLN A 95 2.47 -0.71 -10.38
N VAL A 96 3.32 0.09 -9.74
CA VAL A 96 3.67 1.43 -10.25
C VAL A 96 4.58 1.38 -11.48
N SER A 97 5.53 0.43 -11.53
CA SER A 97 6.49 0.32 -12.65
C SER A 97 5.87 -0.19 -13.94
N THR A 98 4.81 -0.99 -13.87
CA THR A 98 4.15 -1.58 -15.04
C THR A 98 2.77 -0.98 -15.32
N LEU A 99 2.37 0.07 -14.60
CA LEU A 99 1.09 0.74 -14.77
C LEU A 99 1.00 1.44 -16.13
N ASP A 100 0.02 1.06 -16.93
CA ASP A 100 -0.47 1.83 -18.07
C ASP A 100 -1.71 2.65 -17.67
N ALA A 101 -1.46 3.88 -17.23
CA ALA A 101 -2.48 4.82 -16.80
C ALA A 101 -3.42 5.29 -17.94
N SER A 102 -3.13 4.93 -19.19
CA SER A 102 -4.00 5.21 -20.34
C SER A 102 -5.00 4.08 -20.64
N ASN A 103 -4.80 2.91 -20.02
CA ASN A 103 -5.60 1.71 -20.19
C ASN A 103 -6.45 1.43 -18.94
N PRO A 104 -7.78 1.70 -18.98
CA PRO A 104 -8.67 1.47 -17.84
C PRO A 104 -8.70 0.01 -17.37
N ALA A 105 -8.52 -0.96 -18.28
CA ALA A 105 -8.50 -2.38 -17.92
C ALA A 105 -7.23 -2.75 -17.12
N ASP A 106 -6.09 -2.16 -17.46
CA ASP A 106 -4.87 -2.31 -16.65
C ASP A 106 -5.04 -1.65 -15.29
N CYS A 107 -5.59 -0.42 -15.24
CA CYS A 107 -5.89 0.28 -13.99
C CYS A 107 -6.79 -0.56 -13.06
N TRP A 108 -7.86 -1.16 -13.60
CA TRP A 108 -8.72 -2.08 -12.86
C TRP A 108 -7.96 -3.32 -12.37
N ALA A 109 -7.19 -3.96 -13.24
CA ALA A 109 -6.42 -5.15 -12.88
C ALA A 109 -5.41 -4.86 -11.75
N LYS A 110 -4.72 -3.73 -11.79
CA LYS A 110 -3.82 -3.27 -10.74
C LYS A 110 -4.56 -2.92 -9.45
N PHE A 111 -5.70 -2.24 -9.55
CA PHE A 111 -6.53 -1.92 -8.38
C PHE A 111 -7.00 -3.20 -7.69
N TYR A 112 -7.54 -4.15 -8.45
CA TYR A 112 -8.09 -5.40 -7.94
C TYR A 112 -7.07 -6.24 -7.15
N THR A 113 -5.79 -6.23 -7.53
CA THR A 113 -4.75 -6.98 -6.79
C THR A 113 -4.57 -6.50 -5.35
N ASN A 114 -4.95 -5.26 -5.02
CA ASN A 114 -4.94 -4.75 -3.65
C ASN A 114 -5.95 -5.46 -2.73
N SER A 115 -6.97 -6.13 -3.27
CA SER A 115 -7.89 -6.96 -2.47
C SER A 115 -7.18 -8.18 -1.87
N TRP A 116 -6.05 -8.58 -2.45
CA TRP A 116 -5.30 -9.78 -2.09
C TRP A 116 -4.00 -9.50 -1.33
N ILE A 117 -3.48 -8.27 -1.38
CA ILE A 117 -2.18 -7.91 -0.78
C ILE A 117 -2.12 -8.20 0.73
N GLY A 118 -3.26 -8.04 1.43
CA GLY A 118 -3.34 -8.22 2.87
C GLY A 118 -3.13 -9.67 3.34
N TRP A 119 -3.53 -10.66 2.52
CA TRP A 119 -3.45 -12.07 2.89
C TRP A 119 -2.01 -12.54 3.13
N PRO A 120 -1.07 -12.40 2.18
CA PRO A 120 0.33 -12.78 2.41
C PRO A 120 0.99 -11.97 3.54
N MET A 121 0.72 -10.66 3.58
CA MET A 121 1.28 -9.76 4.59
C MET A 121 0.90 -10.17 6.02
N TRP A 122 -0.35 -10.57 6.21
CA TRP A 122 -0.88 -10.94 7.52
C TRP A 122 -0.51 -12.38 7.91
N VAL A 123 -0.74 -13.36 7.01
CA VAL A 123 -0.54 -14.78 7.31
C VAL A 123 0.94 -15.13 7.48
N PHE A 124 1.77 -14.85 6.48
CA PHE A 124 3.17 -15.27 6.50
C PHE A 124 4.07 -14.27 7.24
N GLY A 125 3.70 -12.99 7.19
CA GLY A 125 4.43 -11.92 7.85
C GLY A 125 4.05 -11.78 9.32
N LEU A 126 2.94 -11.08 9.60
CA LEU A 126 2.59 -10.72 10.99
C LEU A 126 2.31 -11.93 11.88
N LEU A 127 1.46 -12.85 11.42
CA LEU A 127 1.05 -14.03 12.19
C LEU A 127 2.18 -15.07 12.28
N GLY A 128 2.89 -15.31 11.16
CA GLY A 128 4.09 -16.16 11.15
C GLY A 128 5.17 -15.66 12.11
N ASP A 129 5.47 -14.36 12.09
CA ASP A 129 6.43 -13.75 13.01
C ASP A 129 5.99 -13.88 14.46
N TYR A 130 4.70 -13.71 14.74
CA TYR A 130 4.13 -13.90 16.08
C TYR A 130 4.35 -15.33 16.60
N PHE A 131 4.04 -16.36 15.80
CA PHE A 131 4.21 -17.76 16.22
C PHE A 131 5.68 -18.09 16.49
N CYS A 132 6.61 -17.68 15.62
CA CYS A 132 8.04 -17.91 15.83
C CYS A 132 8.58 -17.23 17.11
N ARG A 133 7.95 -16.13 17.55
CA ARG A 133 8.36 -15.39 18.75
C ARG A 133 7.79 -15.94 20.04
N VAL A 134 6.54 -16.35 20.01
CA VAL A 134 5.83 -16.85 21.20
C VAL A 134 6.16 -18.32 21.47
N GLY A 135 6.81 -19.01 20.52
CA GLY A 135 7.36 -20.35 20.75
C GLY A 135 6.28 -21.43 20.82
N LEU A 136 5.26 -21.34 19.96
CA LEU A 136 4.31 -22.42 19.70
C LEU A 136 4.81 -23.29 18.53
#